data_AF-A0A920NQD8-F1
#
_entry.id   AF-A0A920NQD8-F1
#
_cell.length_a   1.000
_cell.length_b   1.000
_cell.length_c   1.000
_cell.angle_alpha   90.00
_cell.angle_beta   90.00
_cell.angle_gamma   90.00
#
_symmetry.space_group_name_H-M   'P 1'
#
loop_
_entity.id
_entity.type
_entity.pdbx_description
1 polymer ?
#
loop_
_entity_poly.entity_id
_entity_poly.type
_entity_poly.pdbx_seq_one_letter_code
_entity_poly.pdbx_strand_id
1 'polypeptide(L)'
;MNLKGKSKQRFTFADPERVEQIFSQYPDKKSATLPLLHLAQSQDGYISNSVIDTIADLVDCHPAIVMDCVSFYTMLYTKPQGRHIIQVCQTLSCSLNGADSLVDHVSDKYEIEPGETTTDGRFTL
;
A
#
# COMPACT_ATOMS: atom_id res chain seq x y z
N MET A 1 3.51 2.64 31.99
CA MET A 1 4.08 3.76 31.22
C MET A 1 3.01 4.27 30.25
N ASN A 2 2.45 5.43 30.56
CA ASN A 2 1.36 6.06 29.81
C ASN A 2 1.87 6.60 28.47
N LEU A 3 1.32 6.10 27.36
CA LEU A 3 1.40 6.74 26.04
C LEU A 3 0.05 7.38 25.72
N LYS A 4 -0.34 8.38 26.50
CA LYS A 4 -1.36 9.36 26.05
C LYS A 4 -0.61 10.48 25.34
N GLY A 5 -0.88 10.67 24.05
CA GLY A 5 -0.52 11.91 23.37
C GLY A 5 0.12 11.77 22.00
N LYS A 6 -0.56 11.12 21.05
CA LYS A 6 -0.55 11.62 19.68
C LYS A 6 -2.00 11.67 19.21
N SER A 7 -2.45 12.87 18.85
CA SER A 7 -3.70 13.11 18.15
C SER A 7 -3.82 12.10 17.00
N LYS A 8 -4.68 11.08 17.13
CA LYS A 8 -5.02 10.17 16.03
C LYS A 8 -5.68 11.02 14.96
N GLN A 9 -4.90 11.46 13.97
CA GLN A 9 -5.45 11.96 12.71
C GLN A 9 -6.28 10.81 12.15
N ARG A 10 -7.60 10.96 12.16
CA ARG A 10 -8.52 9.89 11.78
C ARG A 10 -8.62 9.88 10.27
N PHE A 11 -8.18 8.79 9.64
CA PHE A 11 -8.34 8.63 8.21
C PHE A 11 -9.84 8.51 7.89
N THR A 12 -10.27 9.15 6.80
CA THR A 12 -11.67 9.10 6.36
C THR A 12 -11.69 8.63 4.91
N PHE A 13 -12.50 7.60 4.65
CA PHE A 13 -12.75 7.13 3.30
C PHE A 13 -13.58 8.17 2.55
N ALA A 14 -13.14 8.54 1.35
CA ALA A 14 -13.88 9.46 0.49
C ALA A 14 -15.22 8.87 0.01
N ASP A 15 -15.29 7.55 -0.10
CA ASP A 15 -16.45 6.82 -0.61
C ASP A 15 -16.96 5.80 0.44
N PRO A 16 -17.88 6.21 1.34
CA PRO A 16 -18.41 5.35 2.40
C PRO A 16 -19.28 4.21 1.85
N GLU A 17 -19.95 4.40 0.72
CA GLU A 17 -20.79 3.36 0.09
C GLU A 17 -19.93 2.17 -0.34
N ARG A 18 -18.72 2.43 -0.85
CA ARG A 18 -17.76 1.40 -1.22
C ARG A 18 -17.33 0.55 -0.02
N VAL A 19 -17.17 1.17 1.14
CA VAL A 19 -16.80 0.49 2.39
C VAL A 19 -17.92 -0.47 2.81
N GLU A 20 -19.17 -0.02 2.77
CA GLU A 20 -20.34 -0.86 3.08
C GLU A 20 -20.50 -2.01 2.08
N GLN A 21 -20.28 -1.76 0.78
CA GLN A 21 -20.28 -2.80 -0.25
C GLN A 21 -19.22 -3.87 0.01
N ILE A 22 -18.01 -3.48 0.44
CA ILE A 22 -16.95 -4.43 0.81
C ILE A 22 -17.42 -5.27 2.01
N PHE A 23 -17.95 -4.64 3.06
CA PHE A 23 -18.45 -5.39 4.22
C PHE A 23 -19.58 -6.35 3.87
N SER A 24 -20.47 -5.99 2.93
CA SER A 24 -21.58 -6.85 2.52
C SER A 24 -21.15 -8.16 1.85
N GLN A 25 -19.91 -8.22 1.33
CA GLN A 25 -19.37 -9.41 0.66
C GLN A 25 -18.86 -10.47 1.63
N TYR A 26 -18.67 -10.12 2.92
CA TYR A 26 -18.04 -11.00 3.89
C TYR A 26 -18.93 -11.23 5.12
N PRO A 27 -19.07 -12.49 5.58
CA PRO A 27 -19.78 -12.77 6.83
C PRO A 27 -18.97 -12.33 8.06
N ASP A 28 -17.64 -12.35 8.00
CA ASP A 28 -16.74 -11.83 9.04
C ASP A 28 -16.11 -10.50 8.58
N LYS A 29 -16.18 -9.50 9.45
CA LYS A 29 -15.57 -8.18 9.21
C LYS A 29 -14.05 -8.27 9.02
N LYS A 30 -13.38 -9.24 9.66
CA LYS A 30 -11.92 -9.42 9.54
C LYS A 30 -11.47 -9.75 8.13
N SER A 31 -12.30 -10.46 7.37
CA SER A 31 -12.00 -10.80 5.98
C SER A 31 -11.99 -9.58 5.06
N ALA A 32 -12.64 -8.48 5.44
CA ALA A 32 -12.66 -7.23 4.68
C ALA A 32 -11.35 -6.42 4.79
N THR A 33 -10.42 -6.81 5.66
CA THR A 33 -9.19 -6.02 5.95
C THR A 33 -8.38 -5.71 4.69
N LEU A 34 -8.11 -6.71 3.85
CA LEU A 34 -7.28 -6.53 2.65
C LEU A 34 -7.98 -5.63 1.59
N PRO A 35 -9.26 -5.84 1.23
CA PRO A 35 -9.99 -4.92 0.37
C PRO A 35 -10.04 -3.47 0.89
N LEU A 36 -10.21 -3.28 2.21
CA LEU A 36 -10.24 -1.95 2.82
C LEU A 36 -8.87 -1.27 2.75
N LEU A 37 -7.78 -2.00 2.94
CA LEU A 37 -6.42 -1.49 2.78
C LEU A 37 -6.15 -1.07 1.34
N HIS A 38 -6.59 -1.87 0.35
CA HIS A 38 -6.51 -1.50 -1.06
C HIS A 38 -7.30 -0.24 -1.39
N LEU A 39 -8.50 -0.08 -0.82
CA LEU A 39 -9.31 1.12 -1.00
C LEU A 39 -8.66 2.35 -0.36
N ALA A 40 -8.06 2.21 0.83
CA ALA A 40 -7.35 3.32 1.46
C ALA A 40 -6.10 3.72 0.66
N GLN A 41 -5.34 2.75 0.15
CA GLN A 41 -4.17 3.01 -0.67
C GLN A 41 -4.53 3.63 -2.03
N SER A 42 -5.68 3.31 -2.63
CA SER A 42 -6.08 3.95 -3.89
C SER A 42 -6.44 5.43 -3.71
N GLN A 43 -6.83 5.84 -2.50
CA GLN A 43 -7.12 7.22 -2.15
C GLN A 43 -5.85 8.05 -1.90
N ASP A 44 -4.96 7.56 -1.04
CA ASP A 44 -3.79 8.32 -0.56
C ASP A 44 -2.47 7.93 -1.25
N GLY A 45 -2.46 6.84 -2.03
CA GLY A 45 -1.28 6.27 -2.71
C GLY A 45 -0.40 5.37 -1.82
N TYR A 46 -0.56 5.45 -0.49
CA TYR A 46 0.17 4.65 0.49
C TYR A 46 -0.63 4.51 1.79
N ILE A 47 -0.17 3.63 2.68
CA ILE A 47 -0.83 3.27 3.93
C ILE A 47 -0.07 3.92 5.08
N SER A 48 -0.71 4.93 5.68
CA SER A 48 -0.22 5.59 6.88
C SER A 48 -0.67 4.87 8.16
N ASN A 49 -0.01 5.14 9.30
CA ASN A 49 -0.44 4.60 10.59
C ASN A 49 -1.89 4.96 10.94
N SER A 50 -2.37 6.13 10.50
CA SER A 50 -3.76 6.55 10.66
C SER A 50 -4.75 5.68 9.89
N VAL A 51 -4.38 5.19 8.70
CA VAL A 51 -5.18 4.23 7.92
C VAL A 51 -5.29 2.91 8.67
N ILE A 52 -4.16 2.40 9.18
CA ILE A 52 -4.10 1.15 9.95
C ILE A 52 -5.02 1.22 11.18
N ASP A 53 -4.89 2.29 11.96
CA ASP A 53 -5.74 2.53 13.14
C ASP A 53 -7.23 2.58 12.77
N THR A 54 -7.57 3.25 11.67
CA THR A 54 -8.96 3.42 11.24
C THR A 54 -9.57 2.09 10.80
N ILE A 55 -8.84 1.28 10.03
CA ILE A 55 -9.31 -0.03 9.57
C ILE A 55 -9.43 -1.00 10.74
N ALA A 56 -8.48 -0.96 11.69
CA ALA A 56 -8.55 -1.77 12.91
C ALA A 56 -9.82 -1.48 13.71
N ASP A 57 -10.18 -0.20 13.85
CA ASP A 57 -11.42 0.23 14.52
C ASP A 57 -12.68 -0.23 13.75
N LEU A 58 -12.67 -0.21 12.40
CA LEU A 58 -13.80 -0.65 11.57
C LEU A 58 -14.05 -2.16 11.62
N VAL A 59 -12.95 -2.92 11.65
CA VAL A 59 -12.94 -4.38 11.61
C VAL A 59 -13.05 -5.00 13.01
N ASP A 60 -12.99 -4.18 14.06
CA ASP A 60 -13.00 -4.59 15.47
C ASP A 60 -11.85 -5.57 15.79
N CYS A 61 -10.63 -5.14 15.46
CA CYS A 61 -9.42 -5.92 15.70
C CYS A 61 -8.27 -5.05 16.24
N HIS A 62 -7.24 -5.69 16.78
CA HIS A 62 -6.06 -4.96 17.26
C HIS A 62 -5.25 -4.42 16.07
N PRO A 63 -4.74 -3.17 16.09
CA PRO A 63 -3.97 -2.58 14.99
C PRO A 63 -2.77 -3.42 14.52
N ALA A 64 -2.19 -4.19 15.43
CA ALA A 64 -1.10 -5.13 15.10
C ALA A 64 -1.49 -6.17 14.03
N ILE A 65 -2.75 -6.63 14.01
CA ILE A 65 -3.23 -7.60 13.01
C ILE A 65 -3.28 -6.94 11.62
N VAL A 66 -3.74 -5.69 11.55
CA VAL A 66 -3.76 -4.93 10.30
C VAL A 66 -2.33 -4.65 9.82
N MET A 67 -1.43 -4.30 10.73
CA MET A 67 -0.01 -4.10 10.42
C MET A 67 0.65 -5.39 9.91
N ASP A 68 0.30 -6.55 10.47
CA ASP A 68 0.78 -7.85 9.99
C ASP A 68 0.40 -8.06 8.52
N CYS A 69 -0.88 -7.84 8.17
CA CYS A 69 -1.33 -7.87 6.77
C CYS A 69 -0.58 -6.88 5.87
N VAL A 70 -0.39 -5.63 6.33
CA VAL A 70 0.35 -4.60 5.56
C VAL A 70 1.79 -5.02 5.32
N SER A 71 2.44 -5.63 6.31
CA SER A 71 3.82 -6.11 6.18
C SER A 71 3.96 -7.36 5.32
N PHE A 72 2.91 -8.17 5.24
CA PHE A 72 2.91 -9.44 4.53
C PHE A 72 2.73 -9.26 3.01
N TYR A 73 1.84 -8.37 2.58
CA TYR A 73 1.54 -8.16 1.17
C TYR A 73 2.42 -7.06 0.55
N THR A 74 3.26 -7.43 -0.42
CA THR A 74 4.22 -6.51 -1.07
C THR A 74 3.58 -5.41 -1.92
N MET A 75 2.30 -5.53 -2.28
CA MET A 75 1.56 -4.50 -3.02
C MET A 75 0.99 -3.41 -2.11
N LEU A 76 1.12 -3.56 -0.79
CA LEU A 76 0.71 -2.55 0.19
C LEU A 76 1.91 -1.66 0.55
N TYR A 77 1.85 -0.39 0.17
CA TYR A 77 2.98 0.53 0.33
C TYR A 77 2.85 1.32 1.62
N THR A 78 3.88 1.29 2.47
CA THR A 78 3.92 2.07 3.72
C THR A 78 4.61 3.43 3.56
N LYS A 79 5.24 3.66 2.41
CA LYS A 79 5.92 4.91 2.05
C LYS A 79 5.23 5.52 0.84
N PRO A 80 5.26 6.86 0.69
CA PRO A 80 4.78 7.52 -0.51
C PRO A 80 5.50 6.95 -1.74
N GLN A 81 4.72 6.58 -2.76
CA GLN A 81 5.22 6.13 -4.05
C GLN A 81 4.87 7.15 -5.13
N GLY A 82 5.57 7.06 -6.25
CA GLY A 82 5.25 7.82 -7.44
C GLY A 82 3.88 7.46 -8.01
N ARG A 83 3.33 8.33 -8.85
CA ARG A 83 2.04 8.11 -9.51
C ARG A 83 1.98 6.81 -10.32
N HIS A 84 3.11 6.39 -10.87
CA HIS A 84 3.26 5.17 -11.66
C HIS A 84 4.35 4.30 -11.03
N ILE A 85 3.99 3.07 -10.70
CA ILE A 85 4.89 2.10 -10.09
C ILE A 85 5.26 1.08 -11.17
N ILE A 86 6.53 1.01 -11.51
CA ILE A 86 7.08 0.14 -12.55
C ILE A 86 7.62 -1.11 -11.87
N GLN A 87 6.88 -2.21 -11.93
CA GLN A 87 7.33 -3.48 -11.36
C GLN A 87 7.84 -4.40 -12.46
N VAL A 88 9.16 -4.57 -12.54
CA VAL A 88 9.79 -5.49 -13.50
C VAL A 88 9.93 -6.88 -12.87
N CYS A 89 9.37 -7.89 -13.54
CA CYS A 89 9.52 -9.27 -13.10
C CYS A 89 10.97 -9.74 -13.27
N GLN A 90 11.60 -10.20 -12.19
CA GLN A 90 12.95 -10.78 -12.19
C GLN A 90 12.96 -12.31 -11.97
N THR A 91 11.82 -12.98 -12.21
CA THR A 91 11.79 -14.45 -12.17
C THR A 91 12.57 -15.00 -13.37
N LEU A 92 13.08 -16.24 -13.27
CA LEU A 92 13.97 -16.87 -14.26
C LEU A 92 13.54 -16.67 -15.71
N SER A 93 12.26 -16.88 -16.03
CA SER A 93 11.74 -16.71 -17.39
C SER A 93 11.93 -15.29 -17.94
N CYS A 94 11.75 -14.27 -17.09
CA CYS A 94 11.92 -12.88 -17.47
C CYS A 94 13.40 -12.47 -17.51
N SER A 95 14.21 -12.91 -16.55
CA SER A 95 15.67 -12.65 -16.57
C SER A 95 16.32 -13.24 -17.82
N LEU A 96 15.97 -14.47 -18.21
CA LEU A 96 16.44 -15.08 -19.47
C LEU A 96 15.99 -14.31 -20.72
N ASN A 97 14.88 -13.59 -20.64
CA ASN A 97 14.37 -12.75 -21.72
C ASN A 97 14.85 -11.29 -21.65
N GLY A 98 15.86 -10.99 -20.82
CA GLY A 98 16.46 -9.66 -20.72
C GLY A 98 15.69 -8.69 -19.82
N ALA A 99 15.06 -9.16 -18.73
CA ALA A 99 14.46 -8.24 -17.75
C ALA A 99 15.49 -7.29 -17.12
N ASP A 100 16.74 -7.74 -16.96
CA ASP A 100 17.81 -6.95 -16.34
C ASP A 100 18.14 -5.71 -17.20
N SER A 101 18.19 -5.87 -18.53
CA SER A 101 18.42 -4.72 -19.43
C SER A 101 17.25 -3.74 -19.46
N LEU A 102 16.03 -4.19 -19.14
CA LEU A 102 14.89 -3.30 -18.98
C LEU A 102 15.02 -2.46 -17.71
N VAL A 103 15.47 -3.06 -16.61
CA VAL A 103 15.74 -2.33 -15.35
C VAL A 103 16.83 -1.28 -15.60
N ASP A 104 17.96 -1.68 -16.19
CA ASP A 104 19.07 -0.76 -16.51
C ASP A 104 18.59 0.42 -17.37
N HIS A 105 17.78 0.15 -18.40
CA HIS A 105 17.26 1.20 -19.27
C HIS A 105 16.36 2.21 -18.53
N VAL A 106 15.53 1.74 -17.60
CA VAL A 106 14.66 2.62 -16.80
C VAL A 106 15.50 3.41 -15.80
N SER A 107 16.44 2.77 -15.13
CA SER A 107 17.36 3.39 -14.19
C SER A 107 18.19 4.50 -14.85
N ASP A 108 18.79 4.24 -16.01
CA ASP A 108 19.60 5.21 -16.76
C ASP A 108 18.76 6.38 -17.27
N LYS A 109 17.51 6.13 -17.68
CA LYS A 109 16.64 7.15 -18.26
C LYS A 109 16.12 8.14 -17.21
N TYR A 110 15.82 7.65 -16.02
CA TYR A 110 15.22 8.45 -14.95
C TYR A 110 16.19 8.78 -13.82
N GLU A 111 17.43 8.31 -13.91
CA GLU A 111 18.50 8.50 -12.93
C GLU A 111 18.06 8.05 -11.52
N ILE A 112 17.43 6.87 -11.44
CA ILE A 112 16.92 6.26 -10.20
C ILE A 112 17.40 4.80 -10.07
N GLU A 113 17.52 4.32 -8.84
CA GLU A 113 17.73 2.89 -8.55
C GLU A 113 16.43 2.15 -8.22
N PRO A 114 16.40 0.79 -8.27
CA PRO A 114 15.26 0.01 -7.81
C PRO A 114 14.89 0.32 -6.35
N GLY A 115 13.62 0.68 -6.12
CA GLY A 115 13.09 1.13 -4.84
C GLY A 115 13.06 2.66 -4.68
N GLU A 116 13.62 3.40 -5.62
CA GLU A 116 13.63 4.87 -5.59
C GLU A 116 12.50 5.46 -6.43
N THR A 117 12.21 6.73 -6.15
CA THR A 117 11.17 7.50 -6.85
C THR A 117 11.81 8.74 -7.46
N THR A 118 11.46 9.02 -8.72
CA THR A 118 11.87 10.24 -9.43
C THR A 118 11.59 11.50 -8.61
N THR A 119 12.44 12.53 -8.75
CA THR A 119 12.29 13.83 -8.09
C THR A 119 10.96 14.52 -8.40
N ASP A 120 10.41 14.28 -9.60
CA ASP A 120 9.09 14.75 -10.02
C ASP A 120 7.91 13.99 -9.39
N GLY A 121 8.16 12.92 -8.63
CA GLY A 121 7.14 12.10 -7.98
C GLY A 121 6.25 11.30 -8.95
N ARG A 122 6.69 11.13 -10.20
CA ARG A 122 5.87 10.47 -11.24
C ARG A 122 6.09 8.98 -11.32
N PHE A 123 7.32 8.53 -11.20
CA PHE A 123 7.70 7.12 -11.35
C PHE A 123 8.46 6.60 -10.14
N THR A 124 8.13 5.37 -9.75
CA THR A 124 8.89 4.51 -8.84
C THR A 124 9.28 3.24 -9.58
N LEU A 125 10.53 2.82 -9.46
CA LEU A 125 11.04 1.56 -10.00
C LEU A 125 11.14 0.49 -8.90
#